data_AF-A0A4R4SN46-F1
#
_entry.id   AF-A0A4R4SN46-F1
#
_cell.length_a   1.000
_cell.length_b   1.000
_cell.length_c   1.000
_cell.angle_alpha   90.00
_cell.angle_beta   90.00
_cell.angle_gamma   90.00
#
_symmetry.space_group_name_H-M   'P 1'
#
loop_
_entity.id
_entity.type
_entity.pdbx_description
1 polymer ?
#
loop_
_entity_poly.entity_id
_entity_poly.type
_entity_poly.pdbx_seq_one_letter_code
_entity_poly.pdbx_strand_id
1 'polypeptide(L)'
;MGTVVGTKAIEKLPVVGKEPSKPKIAVRAYKGSACGGIVVPNKTITQLGTPPEQYESDADFPAWVAKKSATPSVELVDLTVQGNSGTAVVIDKIEVEIVKRRPAPSGVVVGLPCGEPFTINFARINLDRQPVRVDPSLPKPEEMVNGVVPDRQYAKVKFPYQVTAGKADQFALLATTSRCSCEWVLKVKWSSDGAVGESIIKDNGKPFLTTSPARMQRYTFYSGGSWEAFPITNAG
;
A
#
# COMPACT_ATOMS: atom_id res chain seq x y z
N MET A 1 7.89 -23.06 -74.13
CA MET A 1 8.75 -22.77 -72.95
C MET A 1 8.16 -21.55 -72.27
N GLY A 2 7.69 -21.71 -71.03
CA GLY A 2 6.71 -20.83 -70.39
C GLY A 2 7.28 -19.57 -69.73
N THR A 3 6.49 -18.51 -69.78
CA THR A 3 6.71 -17.19 -69.16
C THR A 3 6.56 -17.28 -67.64
N VAL A 4 7.58 -16.82 -66.89
CA VAL A 4 7.49 -16.67 -65.43
C VAL A 4 6.97 -15.27 -65.10
N VAL A 5 5.78 -15.20 -64.52
CA VAL A 5 5.17 -13.98 -64.00
C VAL A 5 5.79 -13.66 -62.64
N GLY A 6 6.34 -12.45 -62.52
CA GLY A 6 7.02 -11.97 -61.31
C GLY A 6 6.11 -11.93 -60.09
N THR A 7 6.60 -12.48 -58.99
CA THR A 7 5.97 -12.37 -57.67
C THR A 7 6.27 -10.97 -57.11
N LYS A 8 5.25 -10.11 -57.00
CA LYS A 8 5.37 -8.84 -56.27
C LYS A 8 5.61 -9.16 -54.79
N ALA A 9 6.71 -8.65 -54.24
CA ALA A 9 6.92 -8.62 -52.80
C ALA A 9 5.80 -7.81 -52.13
N ILE A 10 5.17 -8.40 -51.11
CA ILE A 10 4.25 -7.68 -50.23
C ILE A 10 5.13 -6.81 -49.34
N GLU A 11 5.21 -5.53 -49.66
CA GLU A 11 5.85 -4.53 -48.81
C GLU A 11 5.05 -4.45 -47.51
N LYS A 12 5.63 -4.92 -46.40
CA LYS A 12 5.03 -4.75 -45.08
C LYS A 12 4.99 -3.25 -44.79
N LEU A 13 3.80 -2.65 -44.86
CA LEU A 13 3.57 -1.30 -44.34
C LEU A 13 4.07 -1.25 -42.90
N PRO A 14 4.87 -0.24 -42.52
CA PRO A 14 5.27 -0.09 -41.13
C PRO A 14 4.01 0.21 -40.33
N VAL A 15 3.62 -0.71 -39.44
CA VAL A 15 2.71 -0.38 -38.34
C VAL A 15 3.52 0.57 -37.48
N VAL A 16 3.28 1.87 -37.64
CA VAL A 16 3.74 2.88 -36.69
C VAL A 16 2.90 2.69 -35.44
N GLY A 17 3.22 1.66 -34.66
CA GLY A 17 2.68 1.48 -33.33
C GLY A 17 3.14 2.68 -32.51
N LYS A 18 2.20 3.40 -31.90
CA LYS A 18 2.54 4.38 -30.88
C LYS A 18 3.41 3.68 -29.84
N GLU A 19 4.47 4.34 -29.42
CA GLU A 19 5.38 3.80 -28.41
C GLU A 19 4.58 3.47 -27.13
N PRO A 20 4.73 2.24 -26.57
CA PRO A 20 3.99 1.83 -25.41
C PRO A 20 4.18 2.79 -24.24
N SER A 21 3.08 3.32 -23.73
CA SER A 21 3.16 4.31 -22.64
C SER A 21 3.12 3.61 -21.28
N LYS A 22 4.25 3.54 -20.59
CA LYS A 22 4.31 3.12 -19.19
C LYS A 22 3.39 4.01 -18.34
N PRO A 23 2.54 3.48 -17.45
CA PRO A 23 1.68 4.32 -16.62
C PRO A 23 2.49 5.19 -15.66
N LYS A 24 1.96 6.37 -15.35
CA LYS A 24 2.34 7.15 -14.16
C LYS A 24 1.69 6.50 -12.96
N ILE A 25 2.51 6.17 -11.96
CA ILE A 25 2.04 5.60 -10.72
C ILE A 25 2.55 6.47 -9.59
N ALA A 26 1.63 7.13 -8.90
CA ALA A 26 1.90 7.82 -7.65
C ALA A 26 1.52 6.90 -6.50
N VAL A 27 2.37 6.87 -5.48
CA VAL A 27 2.14 6.04 -4.30
C VAL A 27 2.30 6.88 -3.05
N ARG A 28 1.40 6.66 -2.09
CA ARG A 28 1.50 7.22 -0.76
C ARG A 28 1.24 6.13 0.27
N ALA A 29 2.22 5.94 1.15
CA ALA A 29 2.10 5.05 2.29
C ALA A 29 1.63 5.85 3.50
N TYR A 30 0.49 5.48 4.05
CA TYR A 30 -0.10 6.10 5.22
C TYR A 30 0.33 5.34 6.49
N LYS A 31 1.57 5.59 6.90
CA LYS A 31 2.24 4.89 8.00
C LYS A 31 1.52 5.13 9.32
N GLY A 32 0.89 4.07 9.84
CA GLY A 32 0.26 4.12 11.16
C GLY A 32 -1.00 4.98 11.25
N SER A 33 -1.51 5.48 10.12
CA SER A 33 -2.71 6.30 10.10
C SER A 33 -3.99 5.47 10.15
N ALA A 34 -3.93 4.20 9.73
CA ALA A 34 -5.03 3.24 9.74
C ALA A 34 -5.30 2.66 11.14
N CYS A 35 -5.01 3.42 12.22
CA CYS A 35 -5.21 3.06 13.63
C CYS A 35 -4.59 1.73 14.11
N GLY A 36 -3.91 0.99 13.23
CA GLY A 36 -3.33 -0.32 13.48
C GLY A 36 -2.06 -0.27 14.33
N GLY A 37 -1.84 0.82 15.05
CA GLY A 37 -0.69 1.05 15.89
C GLY A 37 0.62 1.22 15.13
N ILE A 38 1.58 1.82 15.79
CA ILE A 38 2.94 1.99 15.32
C ILE A 38 3.84 1.28 16.32
N VAL A 39 4.60 0.30 15.83
CA VAL A 39 5.58 -0.42 16.64
C VAL A 39 6.78 0.47 16.85
N VAL A 40 7.11 0.71 18.11
CA VAL A 40 8.32 1.40 18.52
C VAL A 40 9.29 0.33 19.02
N PRO A 41 10.32 -0.01 18.23
CA PRO A 41 11.22 -1.09 18.58
C PRO A 41 12.11 -0.73 19.77
N ASN A 42 12.40 -1.71 20.62
CA ASN A 42 13.39 -1.67 21.69
C ASN A 42 13.20 -0.49 22.67
N LYS A 43 11.95 -0.09 22.91
CA LYS A 43 11.58 0.93 23.89
C LYS A 43 10.42 0.46 24.76
N THR A 44 10.43 0.88 26.02
CA THR A 44 9.26 0.84 26.89
C THR A 44 8.41 2.10 26.72
N ILE A 45 7.18 2.08 27.23
CA ILE A 45 6.30 3.25 27.20
C ILE A 45 6.88 4.45 27.97
N THR A 46 7.60 4.19 29.07
CA THR A 46 8.27 5.24 29.86
C THR A 46 9.44 5.90 29.12
N GLN A 47 10.12 5.17 28.24
CA GLN A 47 11.23 5.69 27.43
C GLN A 47 10.78 6.48 26.19
N LEU A 48 9.50 6.40 25.81
CA LEU A 48 8.96 7.11 24.65
C LEU A 48 8.77 8.61 24.91
N GLY A 49 8.45 8.97 26.16
CA GLY A 49 8.06 10.33 26.54
C GLY A 49 6.65 10.68 26.06
N THR A 50 6.26 11.93 26.26
CA THR A 50 4.94 12.45 25.89
C THR A 50 4.91 12.78 24.38
N PRO A 51 3.87 12.37 23.64
CA PRO A 51 3.66 12.86 22.27
C PRO A 51 3.29 14.37 22.29
N PRO A 52 3.37 15.09 21.16
CA PRO A 52 2.94 16.48 21.08
C PRO A 52 1.48 16.64 21.54
N GLU A 53 1.23 17.67 22.36
CA GLU A 53 -0.02 17.86 23.11
C GLU A 53 -1.22 18.21 22.23
N GLN A 54 -0.98 18.66 21.00
CA GLN A 54 -2.02 19.18 20.13
C GLN A 54 -2.01 18.42 18.80
N TYR A 55 -3.13 17.74 18.54
CA TYR A 55 -3.51 17.08 17.30
C TYR A 55 -3.88 18.09 16.20
N GLU A 56 -3.31 19.29 16.20
CA GLU A 56 -3.74 20.35 15.29
C GLU A 56 -3.54 19.97 13.82
N SER A 57 -2.71 18.95 13.55
CA SER A 57 -2.69 18.30 12.26
C SER A 57 -2.47 16.78 12.33
N ASP A 58 -3.08 16.08 11.38
CA ASP A 58 -2.85 14.67 11.07
C ASP A 58 -1.38 14.30 10.79
N ALA A 59 -0.48 15.29 10.65
CA ALA A 59 0.92 15.10 10.32
C ALA A 59 1.84 14.98 11.55
N ASP A 60 1.47 15.55 12.70
CA ASP A 60 2.40 15.73 13.82
C ASP A 60 2.74 14.43 14.55
N PHE A 61 1.75 13.55 14.74
CA PHE A 61 1.98 12.25 15.35
C PHE A 61 2.78 11.30 14.44
N PRO A 62 2.45 11.14 13.14
CA PRO A 62 3.31 10.41 12.20
C PRO A 62 4.74 10.97 12.12
N ALA A 63 4.93 12.29 12.23
CA ALA A 63 6.27 12.89 12.25
C ALA A 63 7.03 12.61 13.55
N TRP A 64 6.35 12.64 14.71
CA TRP A 64 6.93 12.34 16.01
C TRP A 64 7.38 10.87 16.12
N VAL A 65 6.53 9.93 15.73
CA VAL A 65 6.87 8.50 15.72
C VAL A 65 7.96 8.14 14.70
N ALA A 66 8.02 8.81 13.54
CA ALA A 66 9.09 8.59 12.57
C ALA A 66 10.49 8.84 13.16
N LYS A 67 10.63 9.77 14.12
CA LYS A 67 11.88 10.04 14.84
C LYS A 67 12.29 8.91 15.81
N LYS A 68 11.43 7.93 16.08
CA LYS A 68 11.65 6.84 17.04
C LYS A 68 11.96 5.49 16.36
N SER A 69 12.37 5.51 15.09
CA SER A 69 12.54 4.30 14.26
C SER A 69 11.27 3.45 14.23
N ALA A 70 10.12 4.10 14.36
CA ALA A 70 8.85 3.42 14.49
C ALA A 70 8.42 2.84 13.14
N THR A 71 7.77 1.69 13.18
CA THR A 71 7.37 0.93 12.00
C THR A 71 5.88 0.66 12.08
N PRO A 72 5.11 0.87 11.01
CA PRO A 72 3.67 0.57 11.02
C PRO A 72 3.43 -0.92 11.26
N SER A 73 2.49 -1.24 12.15
CA SER A 73 1.98 -2.62 12.29
C SER A 73 0.85 -2.95 11.32
N VAL A 74 0.24 -1.91 10.75
CA VAL A 74 -0.67 -1.98 9.62
C VAL A 74 -0.26 -0.87 8.66
N GLU A 75 -0.08 -1.21 7.39
CA GLU A 75 0.34 -0.28 6.35
C GLU A 75 -0.77 -0.13 5.33
N LEU A 76 -1.36 1.07 5.24
CA LEU A 76 -2.27 1.42 4.17
C LEU A 76 -1.50 2.11 3.03
N VAL A 77 -1.53 1.51 1.85
CA VAL A 77 -0.92 2.06 0.64
C VAL A 77 -2.01 2.56 -0.30
N ASP A 78 -2.01 3.86 -0.57
CA ASP A 78 -2.79 4.50 -1.64
C ASP A 78 -1.96 4.48 -2.92
N LEU A 79 -2.47 3.77 -3.92
CA LEU A 79 -1.88 3.66 -5.23
C LEU A 79 -2.76 4.37 -6.26
N THR A 80 -2.30 5.51 -6.76
CA THR A 80 -2.94 6.22 -7.88
C THR A 80 -2.25 5.84 -9.18
N VAL A 81 -3.02 5.35 -10.15
CA VAL A 81 -2.52 4.90 -11.45
C VAL A 81 -3.17 5.71 -12.55
N GLN A 82 -2.35 6.26 -13.45
CA GLN A 82 -2.80 7.14 -14.53
C GLN A 82 -2.02 6.83 -15.81
N GLY A 83 -2.69 6.94 -16.96
CA GLY A 83 -2.01 6.87 -18.27
C GLY A 83 -1.17 8.14 -18.54
N ASN A 84 -0.17 8.04 -19.42
CA ASN A 84 0.65 9.20 -19.81
C ASN A 84 0.05 10.03 -20.94
N SER A 85 -0.88 9.45 -21.70
CA SER A 85 -1.43 10.06 -22.91
C SER A 85 -2.91 9.70 -23.07
N GLY A 86 -3.49 10.03 -24.23
CA GLY A 86 -4.82 9.54 -24.61
C GLY A 86 -4.87 8.04 -24.89
N THR A 87 -3.72 7.40 -25.12
CA THR A 87 -3.64 5.94 -25.24
C THR A 87 -3.97 5.31 -23.88
N ALA A 88 -4.85 4.32 -23.90
CA ALA A 88 -5.20 3.57 -22.72
C ALA A 88 -4.05 2.67 -22.24
N VAL A 89 -3.85 2.63 -20.93
CA VAL A 89 -3.02 1.63 -20.26
C VAL A 89 -3.95 0.70 -19.51
N VAL A 90 -3.78 -0.61 -19.73
CA VAL A 90 -4.48 -1.64 -18.99
C VAL A 90 -3.61 -2.06 -17.81
N ILE A 91 -4.16 -2.04 -16.61
CA ILE A 91 -3.55 -2.60 -15.41
C ILE A 91 -4.10 -4.01 -15.25
N ASP A 92 -3.24 -4.99 -15.48
CA ASP A 92 -3.62 -6.40 -15.54
C ASP A 92 -3.66 -7.03 -14.16
N LYS A 93 -2.75 -6.62 -13.27
CA LYS A 93 -2.62 -7.19 -11.93
C LYS A 93 -1.76 -6.33 -11.02
N ILE A 94 -2.01 -6.40 -9.72
CA ILE A 94 -1.07 -6.00 -8.66
C ILE A 94 -0.61 -7.25 -7.92
N GLU A 95 0.70 -7.42 -7.80
CA GLU A 95 1.34 -8.50 -7.07
C GLU A 95 2.21 -7.95 -5.94
N VAL A 96 2.51 -8.80 -4.96
CA VAL A 96 3.35 -8.45 -3.81
C VAL A 96 4.59 -9.33 -3.84
N GLU A 97 5.76 -8.71 -3.74
CA GLU A 97 7.02 -9.42 -3.53
C GLU A 97 7.58 -9.09 -2.15
N ILE A 98 7.92 -10.13 -1.38
CA ILE A 98 8.67 -9.97 -0.14
C ILE A 98 10.15 -9.87 -0.48
N VAL A 99 10.73 -8.70 -0.21
CA VAL A 99 12.17 -8.45 -0.38
C VAL A 99 12.94 -9.11 0.76
N LYS A 100 12.45 -8.98 1.99
CA LYS A 100 13.12 -9.55 3.16
C LYS A 100 12.14 -9.79 4.31
N ARG A 101 12.38 -10.87 5.06
CA ARG A 101 11.73 -11.11 6.36
C ARG A 101 12.78 -11.06 7.46
N ARG A 102 12.43 -10.43 8.57
CA ARG A 102 13.17 -10.50 9.84
C ARG A 102 12.18 -10.86 10.96
N PRO A 103 12.65 -11.39 12.09
CA PRO A 103 11.83 -11.44 13.29
C PRO A 103 11.27 -10.05 13.63
N ALA A 104 10.04 -10.00 14.13
CA ALA A 104 9.52 -8.76 14.70
C ALA A 104 10.37 -8.35 15.92
N PRO A 105 10.66 -7.05 16.11
CA PRO A 105 11.44 -6.59 17.25
C PRO A 105 10.66 -6.77 18.56
N SER A 106 11.30 -6.53 19.70
CA SER A 106 10.59 -6.26 20.96
C SER A 106 10.17 -4.78 21.02
N GLY A 107 9.25 -4.42 21.91
CA GLY A 107 8.89 -3.02 22.14
C GLY A 107 7.44 -2.82 22.57
N VAL A 108 6.90 -1.66 22.20
CA VAL A 108 5.52 -1.27 22.47
C VAL A 108 4.84 -0.84 21.17
N VAL A 109 3.52 -0.99 21.14
CA VAL A 109 2.69 -0.44 20.07
C VAL A 109 2.02 0.82 20.60
N VAL A 110 2.16 1.92 19.88
CA VAL A 110 1.49 3.18 20.22
C VAL A 110 0.56 3.61 19.11
N GLY A 111 -0.56 4.20 19.49
CA GLY A 111 -1.50 4.83 18.58
C GLY A 111 -2.12 6.05 19.23
N LEU A 112 -2.78 6.86 18.41
CA LEU A 112 -3.67 7.89 18.91
C LEU A 112 -5.09 7.33 19.05
N PRO A 113 -5.94 7.97 19.88
CA PRO A 113 -7.36 7.70 19.87
C PRO A 113 -7.91 7.76 18.45
N CYS A 114 -8.56 6.69 18.07
CA CYS A 114 -9.17 6.54 16.77
C CYS A 114 -10.54 7.19 16.82
N GLY A 115 -10.82 8.09 15.89
CA GLY A 115 -12.17 8.56 15.64
C GLY A 115 -13.08 7.41 15.19
N GLU A 116 -14.32 7.76 14.84
CA GLU A 116 -15.31 6.78 14.41
C GLU A 116 -14.79 5.96 13.20
N PRO A 117 -14.96 4.63 13.23
CA PRO A 117 -14.63 3.80 12.09
C PRO A 117 -15.39 4.23 10.82
N PHE A 118 -14.75 4.08 9.65
CA PHE A 118 -15.41 4.29 8.37
C PHE A 118 -15.01 3.23 7.33
N THR A 119 -15.84 3.13 6.29
CA THR A 119 -15.70 2.09 5.26
C THR A 119 -15.09 2.68 3.99
N ILE A 120 -13.97 2.10 3.56
CA ILE A 120 -13.37 2.37 2.25
C ILE A 120 -13.27 1.05 1.47
N ASN A 121 -13.16 1.11 0.14
CA ASN A 121 -12.79 -0.07 -0.63
C ASN A 121 -11.27 -0.29 -0.50
N PHE A 122 -10.83 -1.32 0.20
CA PHE A 122 -9.43 -1.74 0.22
C PHE A 122 -9.30 -3.24 -0.10
N ALA A 123 -8.14 -3.64 -0.61
CA ALA A 123 -7.75 -5.05 -0.70
C ALA A 123 -6.75 -5.41 0.40
N ARG A 124 -6.84 -6.63 0.92
CA ARG A 124 -5.96 -7.13 1.98
C ARG A 124 -4.67 -7.72 1.42
N ILE A 125 -3.57 -7.48 2.12
CA ILE A 125 -2.29 -8.14 1.91
C ILE A 125 -1.86 -8.75 3.25
N ASN A 126 -2.09 -10.06 3.41
CA ASN A 126 -1.52 -10.80 4.53
C ASN A 126 -0.09 -11.20 4.17
N LEU A 127 0.89 -10.48 4.72
CA LEU A 127 2.30 -10.70 4.45
C LEU A 127 2.80 -12.03 5.02
N ASP A 128 2.07 -12.73 5.90
CA ASP A 128 2.48 -14.05 6.42
C ASP A 128 2.17 -15.19 5.45
N ARG A 129 1.34 -14.97 4.43
CA ARG A 129 0.95 -15.99 3.46
C ARG A 129 2.10 -16.32 2.51
N GLN A 130 2.08 -17.55 1.99
CA GLN A 130 3.01 -18.02 0.97
C GLN A 130 2.22 -18.80 -0.10
N PRO A 131 2.14 -18.30 -1.36
CA PRO A 131 2.59 -16.98 -1.79
C PRO A 131 1.75 -15.85 -1.16
N VAL A 132 2.33 -14.66 -1.04
CA VAL A 132 1.58 -13.45 -0.66
C VAL A 132 0.65 -13.08 -1.81
N ARG A 133 -0.60 -12.73 -1.50
CA ARG A 133 -1.62 -12.36 -2.48
C ARG A 133 -2.30 -11.06 -2.08
N VAL A 134 -2.73 -10.30 -3.08
CA VAL A 134 -3.70 -9.22 -2.92
C VAL A 134 -5.08 -9.87 -2.93
N ASP A 135 -5.76 -9.83 -1.78
CA ASP A 135 -7.12 -10.34 -1.63
C ASP A 135 -8.13 -9.21 -1.88
N PRO A 136 -8.89 -9.25 -2.98
CA PRO A 136 -9.77 -8.17 -3.40
C PRO A 136 -11.16 -8.24 -2.75
N SER A 137 -11.40 -9.20 -1.85
CA SER A 137 -12.68 -9.29 -1.17
C SER A 137 -12.93 -8.04 -0.34
N LEU A 138 -14.18 -7.58 -0.35
CA LEU A 138 -14.55 -6.36 0.35
C LEU A 138 -14.23 -6.48 1.85
N PRO A 139 -13.86 -5.36 2.49
CA PRO A 139 -13.78 -5.31 3.94
C PRO A 139 -15.11 -5.72 4.54
N LYS A 140 -15.07 -6.57 5.56
CA LYS A 140 -16.26 -6.85 6.36
C LYS A 140 -16.61 -5.64 7.21
N PRO A 141 -17.87 -5.49 7.67
CA PRO A 141 -18.26 -4.40 8.57
C PRO A 141 -17.41 -4.28 9.84
N GLU A 142 -16.79 -5.38 10.29
CA GLU A 142 -15.86 -5.40 11.42
C GLU A 142 -14.40 -5.01 11.05
N GLU A 143 -14.06 -4.92 9.76
CA GLU A 143 -12.74 -4.55 9.24
C GLU A 143 -12.68 -3.07 8.82
N MET A 144 -13.46 -2.23 9.52
CA MET A 144 -13.41 -0.79 9.34
C MET A 144 -12.00 -0.28 9.60
N VAL A 145 -11.61 0.74 8.83
CA VAL A 145 -10.36 1.45 9.06
C VAL A 145 -10.69 2.68 9.88
N ASN A 146 -9.87 2.97 10.89
CA ASN A 146 -9.98 4.20 11.65
C ASN A 146 -8.70 5.02 11.47
N GLY A 147 -8.79 6.31 11.79
CA GLY A 147 -7.67 7.25 11.73
C GLY A 147 -7.57 7.96 10.39
N VAL A 148 -6.39 8.52 10.09
CA VAL A 148 -6.22 9.45 8.96
C VAL A 148 -6.07 8.66 7.65
N VAL A 149 -7.20 8.28 7.07
CA VAL A 149 -7.27 7.83 5.69
C VAL A 149 -7.88 8.94 4.84
N PRO A 150 -7.40 9.18 3.61
CA PRO A 150 -8.01 10.16 2.74
C PRO A 150 -9.47 9.86 2.47
N ASP A 151 -10.30 10.89 2.56
CA ASP A 151 -11.66 10.88 2.04
C ASP A 151 -11.63 10.88 0.52
N ARG A 152 -11.62 9.68 -0.06
CA ARG A 152 -11.50 9.43 -1.50
C ARG A 152 -12.25 8.17 -1.89
N GLN A 153 -12.75 8.17 -3.12
CA GLN A 153 -13.38 6.98 -3.69
C GLN A 153 -12.33 6.02 -4.24
N TYR A 154 -12.02 4.98 -3.47
CA TYR A 154 -11.16 3.90 -3.92
C TYR A 154 -11.93 2.92 -4.82
N ALA A 155 -11.29 2.51 -5.91
CA ALA A 155 -11.79 1.43 -6.74
C ALA A 155 -11.70 0.10 -5.99
N LYS A 156 -12.63 -0.82 -6.30
CA LYS A 156 -12.46 -2.23 -5.92
C LYS A 156 -11.19 -2.75 -6.58
N VAL A 157 -10.54 -3.76 -6.03
CA VAL A 157 -9.36 -4.36 -6.68
C VAL A 157 -9.82 -5.52 -7.58
N LYS A 158 -10.52 -5.24 -8.67
CA LYS A 158 -11.02 -6.24 -9.62
C LYS A 158 -10.46 -6.01 -11.02
N PHE A 159 -9.27 -6.54 -11.26
CA PHE A 159 -8.58 -6.41 -12.54
C PHE A 159 -9.31 -7.11 -13.70
N PRO A 160 -9.11 -6.63 -14.95
CA PRO A 160 -8.24 -5.51 -15.35
C PRO A 160 -8.88 -4.11 -15.14
N TYR A 161 -8.04 -3.07 -15.04
CA TYR A 161 -8.47 -1.66 -15.06
C TYR A 161 -7.91 -0.93 -16.28
N GLN A 162 -8.65 0.05 -16.78
CA GLN A 162 -8.21 0.87 -17.91
C GLN A 162 -8.14 2.34 -17.49
N VAL A 163 -6.92 2.87 -17.56
CA VAL A 163 -6.59 4.25 -17.21
C VAL A 163 -6.10 5.03 -18.43
N THR A 164 -6.30 6.34 -18.41
CA THR A 164 -5.80 7.29 -19.43
C THR A 164 -5.24 8.54 -18.74
N ALA A 165 -4.74 9.52 -19.48
CA ALA A 165 -4.37 10.81 -18.90
C ALA A 165 -5.57 11.53 -18.25
N GLY A 166 -6.79 11.36 -18.77
CA GLY A 166 -8.01 11.98 -18.21
C GLY A 166 -8.74 11.13 -17.17
N LYS A 167 -8.36 9.86 -17.00
CA LYS A 167 -9.01 8.91 -16.10
C LYS A 167 -7.95 8.16 -15.30
N ALA A 168 -7.73 8.59 -14.05
CA ALA A 168 -6.93 7.87 -13.08
C ALA A 168 -7.83 6.97 -12.22
N ASP A 169 -7.30 5.82 -11.81
CA ASP A 169 -7.93 4.96 -10.80
C ASP A 169 -7.06 4.96 -9.53
N GLN A 170 -7.70 4.82 -8.38
CA GLN A 170 -7.04 4.79 -7.07
C GLN A 170 -7.38 3.49 -6.34
N PHE A 171 -6.37 2.85 -5.76
CA PHE A 171 -6.51 1.59 -5.04
C PHE A 171 -5.93 1.73 -3.64
N ALA A 172 -6.71 1.31 -2.63
CA ALA A 172 -6.22 1.15 -1.27
C ALA A 172 -5.81 -0.31 -1.04
N LEU A 173 -4.59 -0.51 -0.53
CA LEU A 173 -4.03 -1.81 -0.20
C LEU A 173 -3.62 -1.81 1.28
N LEU A 174 -4.23 -2.68 2.08
CA LEU A 174 -3.99 -2.79 3.51
C LEU A 174 -3.10 -4.00 3.81
N ALA A 175 -1.85 -3.76 4.18
CA ALA A 175 -0.89 -4.81 4.49
C ALA A 175 -0.74 -5.04 6.01
N THR A 176 -0.74 -6.31 6.40
CA THR A 176 -0.63 -6.74 7.81
C THR A 176 0.30 -7.94 7.95
N THR A 177 0.85 -8.13 9.15
CA THR A 177 1.61 -9.34 9.54
C THR A 177 1.51 -9.62 11.04
N SER A 178 1.50 -10.89 11.38
CA SER A 178 1.52 -11.44 12.73
C SER A 178 2.88 -12.05 13.12
N ARG A 179 3.87 -12.10 12.21
CA ARG A 179 5.10 -12.90 12.41
C ARG A 179 6.42 -12.24 12.07
N CYS A 180 6.45 -11.23 11.20
CA CYS A 180 7.70 -10.66 10.71
C CYS A 180 7.77 -9.15 10.88
N SER A 181 9.00 -8.62 10.82
CA SER A 181 9.27 -7.34 10.19
C SER A 181 9.59 -7.61 8.72
N CYS A 182 8.67 -7.23 7.83
CA CYS A 182 8.70 -7.57 6.41
C CYS A 182 8.99 -6.34 5.56
N GLU A 183 10.03 -6.43 4.73
CA GLU A 183 10.27 -5.52 3.61
C GLU A 183 9.62 -6.07 2.36
N TRP A 184 8.83 -5.26 1.66
CA TRP A 184 8.05 -5.71 0.51
C TRP A 184 7.88 -4.61 -0.55
N VAL A 185 7.55 -5.01 -1.77
CA VAL A 185 7.25 -4.10 -2.89
C VAL A 185 5.99 -4.55 -3.61
N LEU A 186 5.33 -3.62 -4.28
CA LEU A 186 4.24 -3.94 -5.20
C LEU A 186 4.79 -4.05 -6.62
N LYS A 187 4.29 -5.02 -7.38
CA LYS A 187 4.54 -5.19 -8.81
C LYS A 187 3.24 -4.94 -9.56
N VAL A 188 3.18 -3.83 -10.28
CA VAL A 188 2.02 -3.47 -11.10
C VAL A 188 2.30 -3.94 -12.51
N LYS A 189 1.56 -4.97 -12.95
CA LYS A 189 1.61 -5.49 -14.31
C LYS A 189 0.69 -4.65 -15.19
N TRP A 190 1.18 -4.22 -16.33
CA TRP A 190 0.43 -3.36 -17.24
C TRP A 190 0.70 -3.71 -18.70
N SER A 191 -0.23 -3.32 -19.55
CA SER A 191 -0.11 -3.40 -21.00
C SER A 191 -0.62 -2.13 -21.68
N SER A 192 0.02 -1.75 -22.78
CA SER A 192 -0.34 -0.56 -23.58
C SER A 192 0.19 -0.74 -25.00
N ASP A 193 -0.66 -0.51 -26.01
CA ASP A 193 -0.33 -0.60 -27.44
C ASP A 193 0.48 -1.86 -27.83
N GLY A 194 0.08 -3.03 -27.31
CA GLY A 194 0.68 -4.32 -27.64
C GLY A 194 1.95 -4.68 -26.86
N ALA A 195 2.49 -3.77 -26.04
CA ALA A 195 3.56 -4.11 -25.11
C ALA A 195 3.02 -4.40 -23.70
N VAL A 196 3.77 -5.23 -22.98
CA VAL A 196 3.55 -5.56 -21.58
C VAL A 196 4.73 -5.07 -20.76
N GLY A 197 4.48 -4.72 -19.51
CA GLY A 197 5.50 -4.23 -18.60
C GLY A 197 5.15 -4.42 -17.13
N GLU A 198 6.14 -4.12 -16.29
CA GLU A 198 6.01 -4.14 -14.85
C GLU A 198 6.57 -2.84 -14.26
N SER A 199 5.83 -2.26 -13.32
CA SER A 199 6.30 -1.18 -12.48
C SER A 199 6.46 -1.67 -11.05
N ILE A 200 7.69 -1.61 -10.54
CA ILE A 200 7.99 -1.89 -9.13
C ILE A 200 7.72 -0.63 -8.32
N ILE A 201 6.80 -0.72 -7.37
CA ILE A 201 6.39 0.40 -6.51
C ILE A 201 7.01 0.23 -5.14
N LYS A 202 7.55 1.33 -4.64
CA LYS A 202 8.35 1.46 -3.42
C LYS A 202 7.88 2.70 -2.67
N ASP A 203 8.04 2.72 -1.36
CA ASP A 203 7.84 3.92 -0.55
C ASP A 203 9.11 4.80 -0.62
N ASN A 204 9.01 5.91 -1.36
CA ASN A 204 10.11 6.89 -1.49
C ASN A 204 11.47 6.25 -1.87
N GLY A 205 11.43 5.30 -2.82
CA GLY A 205 12.61 4.58 -3.31
C GLY A 205 13.05 3.36 -2.47
N LYS A 206 12.43 3.12 -1.31
CA LYS A 206 12.71 1.96 -0.44
C LYS A 206 11.55 0.97 -0.44
N PRO A 207 11.78 -0.34 -0.20
CA PRO A 207 10.69 -1.26 0.08
C PRO A 207 9.80 -0.72 1.22
N PHE A 208 8.50 -1.01 1.15
CA PHE A 208 7.60 -0.82 2.28
C PHE A 208 8.10 -1.67 3.46
N LEU A 209 7.87 -1.21 4.69
CA LEU A 209 8.30 -1.92 5.90
C LEU A 209 7.12 -2.01 6.86
N THR A 210 6.60 -3.23 7.02
CA THR A 210 5.49 -3.50 7.94
C THR A 210 5.95 -4.53 8.96
N THR A 211 5.69 -4.28 10.25
CA THR A 211 6.17 -5.17 11.33
C THR A 211 5.05 -5.68 12.21
N SER A 212 5.18 -6.92 12.67
CA SER A 212 4.16 -7.49 13.52
C SER A 212 4.10 -6.77 14.87
N PRO A 213 2.88 -6.41 15.34
CA PRO A 213 2.66 -5.96 16.71
C PRO A 213 2.47 -7.13 17.69
N ALA A 214 2.54 -8.38 17.22
CA ALA A 214 2.23 -9.54 18.02
C ALA A 214 3.08 -9.56 19.30
N ARG A 215 2.42 -9.77 20.45
CA ARG A 215 3.03 -9.85 21.80
C ARG A 215 3.56 -8.52 22.37
N MET A 216 3.20 -7.39 21.79
CA MET A 216 3.50 -6.08 22.36
C MET A 216 2.28 -5.50 23.08
N GLN A 217 2.52 -4.88 24.23
CA GLN A 217 1.48 -4.10 24.89
C GLN A 217 1.15 -2.87 24.03
N ARG A 218 -0.14 -2.64 23.83
CA ARG A 218 -0.66 -1.48 23.10
C ARG A 218 -0.92 -0.34 24.08
N TYR A 219 -0.58 0.87 23.67
CA TYR A 219 -0.86 2.09 24.41
C TYR A 219 -1.51 3.13 23.51
N THR A 220 -2.44 3.87 24.09
CA THR A 220 -3.00 5.10 23.51
C THR A 220 -2.62 6.27 24.41
N PHE A 221 -2.59 7.48 23.85
CA PHE A 221 -2.35 8.69 24.60
C PHE A 221 -3.54 9.63 24.40
N TYR A 222 -4.29 9.95 25.46
CA TYR A 222 -5.37 10.94 25.40
C TYR A 222 -4.81 12.34 25.67
N SER A 223 -5.35 13.37 24.99
CA SER A 223 -4.91 14.77 25.16
C SER A 223 -4.88 15.18 26.63
N GLY A 224 -3.81 15.87 27.06
CA GLY A 224 -3.62 16.31 28.44
C GLY A 224 -3.42 15.17 29.47
N GLY A 225 -3.29 13.92 29.01
CA GLY A 225 -3.25 12.73 29.86
C GLY A 225 -1.90 12.04 29.95
N SER A 226 -1.95 10.75 30.21
CA SER A 226 -0.79 9.84 30.21
C SER A 226 -0.98 8.71 29.21
N TRP A 227 0.08 7.95 28.95
CA TRP A 227 -0.06 6.71 28.20
C TRP A 227 -0.95 5.72 28.95
N GLU A 228 -2.00 5.25 28.28
CA GLU A 228 -2.95 4.28 28.82
C GLU A 228 -2.84 2.97 28.05
N ALA A 229 -2.80 1.86 28.78
CA ALA A 229 -2.74 0.54 28.17
C ALA A 229 -4.08 0.21 27.51
N PHE A 230 -4.06 -0.11 26.22
CA PHE A 230 -5.22 -0.65 25.53
C PHE A 230 -5.27 -2.18 25.73
N PRO A 231 -6.40 -2.77 26.15
CA PRO A 231 -6.50 -4.21 26.30
C PRO A 231 -6.23 -4.89 24.96
N ILE A 232 -5.38 -5.92 24.96
CA ILE A 232 -5.15 -6.75 23.78
C ILE A 232 -6.37 -7.66 23.65
N THR A 233 -7.42 -7.22 22.97
CA THR A 233 -8.46 -8.15 22.54
C THR A 233 -7.84 -9.00 21.44
N ASN A 234 -7.63 -10.28 21.73
CA ASN A 234 -7.25 -11.27 20.73
C ASN A 234 -8.42 -11.39 19.73
N ALA A 235 -8.46 -10.53 18.71
CA ALA A 235 -9.23 -10.82 17.52
C ALA A 235 -8.48 -11.93 16.78
N GLY A 236 -9.03 -13.14 16.84
CA GLY A 236 -8.50 -14.36 16.23
C GLY A 236 -8.46 -14.35 14.70
#